data_AF-A0A0G0R7A9-F1
#
_entry.id   AF-A0A0G0R7A9-F1
#
_cell.length_a   1.000
_cell.length_b   1.000
_cell.length_c   1.000
_cell.angle_alpha   90.00
_cell.angle_beta   90.00
_cell.angle_gamma   90.00
#
_symmetry.space_group_name_H-M   'P 1'
#
loop_
_entity.id
_entity.type
_entity.pdbx_description
1 polymer ?
#
loop_
_entity_poly.entity_id
_entity_poly.type
_entity_poly.pdbx_seq_one_letter_code
_entity_poly.pdbx_strand_id
1 'polypeptide(L)' 'MNEGSELDTISDSENFDISVKVAEFKELKGEIYACGSCLKIRGKEESGVCPVSTMTDLLKMVESSDKVLVFG' A
#
# COMPACT_ATOMS: atom_id res chain seq x y z
N MET A 1 -4.61 -11.20 -5.63
CA MET A 1 -4.90 -9.83 -6.15
C MET A 1 -5.76 -9.04 -5.16
N ASN A 2 -5.14 -8.40 -4.16
CA ASN A 2 -5.68 -7.43 -3.16
C ASN A 2 -5.08 -7.61 -1.75
N GLU A 3 -4.26 -8.64 -1.52
CA GLU A 3 -3.59 -8.91 -0.23
C GLU A 3 -2.60 -7.81 0.18
N GLY A 4 -2.15 -6.98 -0.76
CA GLY A 4 -1.31 -5.81 -0.45
C GLY A 4 -1.93 -4.84 0.57
N SER A 5 -3.25 -4.86 0.77
CA SER A 5 -3.89 -4.07 1.83
C SER A 5 -3.58 -4.56 3.25
N GLU A 6 -2.93 -5.72 3.39
CA GLU A 6 -2.62 -6.35 4.68
C GLU A 6 -1.19 -6.08 5.15
N LEU A 7 -0.46 -5.17 4.49
CA LEU A 7 0.94 -4.83 4.77
C LEU A 7 1.24 -4.70 6.27
N ASP A 8 0.38 -4.01 7.02
CA ASP A 8 0.59 -3.74 8.45
C ASP A 8 0.43 -4.95 9.37
N THR A 9 -0.02 -6.07 8.82
CA THR A 9 -0.16 -7.34 9.56
C THR A 9 0.99 -8.30 9.27
N ILE A 10 1.82 -8.00 8.27
CA ILE A 10 2.92 -8.86 7.87
C ILE A 10 4.12 -8.55 8.77
N SER A 11 4.58 -9.56 9.49
CA SER A 11 5.77 -9.46 10.32
C SER A 11 7.03 -9.66 9.48
N ASP A 12 8.13 -9.03 9.90
CA ASP A 12 9.44 -9.27 9.31
C ASP A 12 9.83 -10.76 9.45
N SER A 13 10.62 -11.25 8.48
CA SER A 13 11.09 -12.63 8.43
C SER A 13 12.61 -12.67 8.23
N GLU A 14 13.23 -13.85 8.39
CA GLU A 14 14.68 -14.01 8.21
C GLU A 14 15.21 -13.49 6.86
N ASN A 15 14.38 -13.53 5.81
CA ASN A 15 14.77 -13.11 4.47
C ASN A 15 14.22 -11.73 4.06
N PHE A 16 13.30 -11.15 4.83
CA PHE A 16 12.57 -9.95 4.43
C PHE A 16 12.30 -9.02 5.61
N ASP A 17 12.99 -7.88 5.61
CA ASP A 17 12.79 -6.76 6.53
C ASP A 17 11.78 -5.76 5.92
N ILE A 18 10.51 -6.11 5.95
CA ILE A 18 9.40 -5.34 5.37
C ILE A 18 9.28 -3.97 6.05
N SER A 19 9.35 -3.93 7.38
CA SER A 19 9.24 -2.70 8.16
C SER A 19 10.30 -1.67 7.76
N VAL A 20 11.54 -2.14 7.53
CA VAL A 20 12.66 -1.29 7.09
C VAL A 20 12.42 -0.76 5.68
N LYS A 21 11.96 -1.61 4.76
CA LYS A 21 11.68 -1.20 3.38
C LYS A 21 10.54 -0.19 3.29
N VAL A 22 9.51 -0.34 4.11
CA VAL A 22 8.42 0.64 4.21
C VAL A 22 8.92 1.98 4.74
N ALA A 23 9.80 1.98 5.73
CA ALA A 23 10.42 3.21 6.26
C ALA A 23 11.31 3.89 5.20
N GLU A 24 12.21 3.15 4.56
CA GLU A 24 13.09 3.65 3.49
C GLU A 24 12.28 4.26 2.34
N PHE A 25 11.19 3.60 1.92
CA PHE A 25 10.35 4.10 0.83
C PHE A 25 9.74 5.46 1.17
N LYS A 26 9.29 5.65 2.42
CA LYS A 26 8.76 6.93 2.91
C LYS A 26 9.86 8.00 3.02
N GLU A 27 11.05 7.65 3.47
CA GLU A 27 12.20 8.58 3.53
C GLU A 27 12.59 9.08 2.13
N LEU A 28 12.44 8.24 1.11
CA LEU A 28 12.60 8.58 -0.30
C LEU A 28 11.41 9.35 -0.89
N LYS A 29 10.47 9.81 -0.05
CA LYS A 29 9.24 10.53 -0.42
C LYS A 29 8.27 9.70 -1.25
N GLY A 30 8.36 8.37 -1.17
CA GLY A 30 7.38 7.47 -1.74
C GLY A 30 6.08 7.48 -0.93
N GLU A 31 4.95 7.47 -1.63
CA GLU A 31 3.63 7.44 -1.03
C GLU A 31 3.03 6.03 -1.14
N ILE A 32 2.46 5.53 -0.03
CA ILE A 32 1.83 4.21 0.03
C ILE A 32 0.37 4.40 0.38
N TYR A 33 -0.52 3.81 -0.41
CA TYR A 33 -1.96 3.93 -0.24
C TYR A 33 -2.62 2.56 -0.09
N ALA A 34 -3.61 2.47 0.80
CA ALA A 34 -4.41 1.28 0.99
C ALA A 34 -5.82 1.44 0.40
N CYS A 35 -6.29 0.45 -0.36
CA CYS A 35 -7.66 0.47 -0.88
C CYS A 35 -8.67 0.31 0.27
N GLY A 36 -9.49 1.34 0.50
CA GLY A 36 -10.44 1.36 1.62
C GLY A 36 -11.47 0.23 1.58
N SER A 37 -11.98 -0.12 0.39
CA SER A 37 -12.93 -1.23 0.24
C SER A 37 -12.28 -2.58 0.55
N CYS A 38 -11.00 -2.77 0.24
CA CYS A 38 -10.27 -4.01 0.55
C CYS A 38 -10.07 -4.18 2.06
N LEU A 39 -9.73 -3.09 2.78
CA LEU A 39 -9.63 -3.09 4.24
C LEU A 39 -10.98 -3.42 4.89
N LYS A 40 -12.06 -2.77 4.44
CA LYS A 40 -13.40 -2.95 5.00
C LYS A 40 -13.91 -4.38 4.87
N ILE A 41 -13.73 -5.00 3.69
CA ILE A 41 -14.14 -6.41 3.46
C ILE A 41 -13.38 -7.37 4.39
N ARG A 42 -12.16 -7.01 4.80
CA ARG A 42 -11.31 -7.79 5.70
C ARG A 42 -11.49 -7.44 7.19
N GLY A 43 -12.43 -6.55 7.52
CA GLY A 43 -12.64 -6.08 8.89
C GLY A 43 -11.43 -5.33 9.46
N LYS A 44 -10.63 -4.68 8.60
CA LYS A 44 -9.50 -3.85 8.99
C LYS A 44 -9.89 -2.38 8.96
N GLU A 45 -9.37 -1.63 9.92
CA GLU A 45 -9.48 -0.16 9.95
C GLU A 45 -8.23 0.46 9.31
N GLU A 46 -8.26 1.78 9.11
CA GLU A 46 -7.08 2.48 8.63
C GLU A 46 -5.92 2.29 9.62
N SER A 47 -4.72 2.12 9.09
CA SER A 47 -3.50 2.14 9.88
C SER A 47 -2.83 3.50 9.75
N GLY A 48 -2.05 3.90 10.75
CA GLY A 48 -1.17 5.06 10.63
C GLY A 48 -0.02 4.86 9.63
N VAL A 49 0.10 3.67 9.02
CA VAL A 49 1.16 3.35 8.07
C VAL A 49 0.77 3.77 6.66
N CYS A 50 -0.48 3.54 6.25
CA CYS A 50 -0.94 3.81 4.89
C CYS A 50 -2.26 4.59 4.88
N PRO A 51 -2.29 5.84 4.36
CA PRO A 51 -3.56 6.53 4.13
C PRO A 51 -4.48 5.72 3.19
N VAL A 52 -5.78 5.80 3.45
CA VAL A 52 -6.80 5.14 2.63
C VAL A 52 -6.99 5.91 1.33
N SER A 53 -7.09 5.19 0.22
CA SER A 53 -7.40 5.73 -1.11
C SER A 53 -8.68 5.14 -1.71
N THR A 54 -9.19 5.83 -2.72
CA THR A 54 -10.38 5.44 -3.50
C THR A 54 -10.02 5.06 -4.93
N MET A 55 -10.98 4.50 -5.68
CA MET A 55 -10.80 4.26 -7.11
C MET A 55 -10.59 5.54 -7.92
N THR A 56 -11.13 6.67 -7.48
CA THR A 56 -10.88 7.96 -8.12
C THR A 56 -9.41 8.38 -7.97
N ASP A 57 -8.80 8.11 -6.81
CA ASP A 57 -7.39 8.45 -6.56
C ASP A 57 -6.47 7.53 -7.37
N LEU A 58 -6.80 6.24 -7.45
CA LEU A 58 -6.08 5.29 -8.31
C LEU A 58 -6.16 5.71 -9.79
N LEU A 59 -7.34 6.09 -10.28
CA LEU A 59 -7.51 6.55 -11.66
C LEU A 59 -6.62 7.77 -11.95
N LYS A 60 -6.63 8.78 -11.07
CA LYS A 60 -5.77 9.96 -11.19
C LYS A 60 -4.29 9.59 -11.21
N MET A 61 -3.86 8.64 -10.37
CA MET A 61 -2.48 8.18 -10.32
C MET A 61 -2.08 7.52 -11.65
N VAL A 62 -2.95 6.69 -12.21
CA VAL A 62 -2.71 6.04 -13.51
C VAL A 62 -2.67 7.06 -14.65
N GLU A 63 -3.61 8.01 -14.69
CA GLU A 63 -3.67 9.04 -15.73
C GLU A 63 -2.48 10.01 -15.71
N SER A 64 -1.93 10.28 -14.53
CA SER A 64 -0.79 11.20 -14.36
C SER A 64 0.58 10.52 -14.45
N SER A 65 0.63 9.20 -14.51
CA SER A 65 1.89 8.43 -14.57
C SER A 65 2.29 8.11 -16.00
N ASP A 66 3.57 8.33 -16.34
CA ASP A 66 4.12 7.91 -17.63
C ASP A 66 4.15 6.38 -17.79
N LYS A 67 4.29 5.66 -16.66
CA LYS A 67 4.40 4.20 -16.59
C LYS A 67 3.74 3.67 -15.33
N VAL A 68 3.07 2.52 -15.46
CA VAL A 68 2.45 1.80 -14.35
C VAL A 68 2.96 0.36 -14.34
N LEU A 69 3.42 -0.11 -13.19
CA LEU A 69 3.82 -1.49 -12.97
C LEU A 69 2.80 -2.17 -12.06
N VAL A 70 2.37 -3.37 -12.44
CA VAL A 70 1.42 -4.19 -11.66
C VAL A 70 2.10 -5.49 -11.27
N PHE A 71 2.14 -5.78 -9.98
CA PHE A 71 2.66 -7.02 -9.43
C PHE A 71 1.47 -7.92 -9.05
N GLY A 72 1.52 -9.19 -9.45
CA GLY A 72 0.42 -10.17 -9.35
C GLY A 72 0.58 -11.14 -8.21
#